data_AF-A0A0R1S6F7-F1
#
_entry.id   AF-A0A0R1S6F7-F1
#
_cell.length_a   1.000
_cell.length_b   1.000
_cell.length_c   1.000
_cell.angle_alpha   90.00
_cell.angle_beta   90.00
_cell.angle_gamma   90.00
#
_symmetry.space_group_name_H-M   'P 1'
#
loop_
_entity.id
_entity.type
_entity.pdbx_description
1 polymer ?
#
loop_
_entity_poly.entity_id
_entity_poly.type
_entity_poly.pdbx_seq_one_letter_code
_entity_poly.pdbx_strand_id
1 'polypeptide(L)'
;MSRKIQLNLTELDHTRSTRVTDEYKDTKYLIVGKWGLISDIFSLYSITGELLAKVRQQSMGTTPRFDLYYLHQFVGSSIIHFTLHYTTIYINGINWLITGNQEKQSYTISHGREKIATIKSYNQSDQVVRIIDVDKTDHEPLVILIAAILNHPSLVHSSVVKLPSLEKYSERLLPKPGTASSFSRLQSKLCPKNRQQNKGQ
;
A
#
# COMPACT_ATOMS: atom_id res chain seq x y z
N MET A 1 -25.29 -16.81 -12.41
CA MET A 1 -24.71 -18.16 -12.25
C MET A 1 -23.48 -18.03 -11.38
N SER A 2 -23.22 -18.98 -10.47
CA SER A 2 -21.99 -18.96 -9.68
C SER A 2 -20.86 -19.64 -10.46
N ARG A 3 -19.61 -19.20 -10.26
CA ARG A 3 -18.44 -19.77 -10.92
C ARG A 3 -17.29 -19.88 -9.93
N LYS A 4 -16.53 -20.98 -10.00
CA LYS A 4 -15.30 -21.13 -9.22
C LYS A 4 -14.09 -20.82 -10.08
N ILE A 5 -13.21 -19.98 -9.55
CA ILE A 5 -12.05 -19.47 -10.25
C ILE A 5 -10.81 -19.65 -9.39
N GLN A 6 -9.67 -19.88 -10.03
CA GLN A 6 -8.39 -20.09 -9.42
C GLN A 6 -7.35 -19.15 -10.03
N LEU A 7 -6.47 -18.60 -9.18
CA LEU A 7 -5.25 -17.92 -9.60
C LEU A 7 -4.05 -18.33 -8.73
N ASN A 8 -2.84 -18.23 -9.29
CA ASN A 8 -1.60 -18.56 -8.60
C ASN A 8 -0.87 -17.27 -8.18
N LEU A 9 -0.85 -16.98 -6.89
CA LEU A 9 -0.24 -15.75 -6.36
C LEU A 9 1.28 -15.81 -6.43
N THR A 10 1.88 -16.98 -6.17
CA THR A 10 3.32 -17.18 -6.29
C THR A 10 3.80 -16.91 -7.72
N GLU A 11 3.08 -17.43 -8.72
CA GLU A 11 3.37 -17.15 -10.14
C GLU A 11 3.22 -15.65 -10.46
N LEU A 12 2.16 -15.01 -9.95
CA LEU A 12 1.91 -13.58 -10.15
C LEU A 12 3.04 -12.72 -9.57
N ASP A 13 3.52 -13.04 -8.37
CA ASP A 13 4.59 -12.30 -7.70
C ASP A 13 5.95 -12.48 -8.40
N HIS A 14 6.27 -13.71 -8.87
CA HIS A 14 7.56 -13.98 -9.52
C HIS A 14 7.63 -13.51 -10.97
N THR A 15 6.56 -13.72 -11.74
CA THR A 15 6.58 -13.48 -13.19
C THR A 15 5.87 -12.20 -13.60
N ARG A 16 5.17 -11.53 -12.66
CA ARG A 16 4.30 -10.36 -12.92
C ARG A 16 3.11 -10.68 -13.81
N SER A 17 2.78 -11.96 -13.93
CA SER A 17 1.60 -12.43 -14.65
C SER A 17 1.09 -13.74 -14.07
N THR A 18 -0.20 -14.01 -14.18
CA THR A 18 -0.74 -15.35 -13.91
C THR A 18 -2.01 -15.56 -14.70
N ARG A 19 -2.25 -16.80 -15.11
CA ARG A 19 -3.52 -17.20 -15.71
C ARG A 19 -4.56 -17.39 -14.62
N VAL A 20 -5.78 -17.00 -14.95
CA VAL A 20 -6.95 -17.21 -14.10
C VAL A 20 -7.80 -18.28 -14.74
N THR A 21 -7.95 -19.41 -14.07
CA THR A 21 -8.61 -20.60 -14.61
C THR A 21 -9.91 -20.90 -13.87
N ASP A 22 -10.88 -21.48 -14.55
CA ASP A 22 -12.09 -22.00 -13.90
C ASP A 22 -11.87 -23.39 -13.28
N GLU A 23 -12.94 -23.97 -12.73
CA GLU A 23 -12.95 -25.35 -12.20
C GLU A 23 -12.58 -26.44 -13.22
N TYR A 24 -12.71 -26.17 -14.52
CA TYR A 24 -12.38 -27.09 -15.61
C TYR A 24 -10.94 -26.91 -16.11
N LYS A 25 -10.17 -26.01 -15.49
CA LYS A 25 -8.81 -25.61 -15.89
C LYS A 25 -8.76 -24.81 -17.20
N ASP A 26 -9.89 -24.31 -17.67
CA ASP A 26 -9.91 -23.40 -18.81
C ASP A 26 -9.43 -22.02 -18.37
N THR A 27 -8.50 -21.44 -19.12
CA THR A 27 -8.07 -20.06 -18.87
C THR A 27 -9.17 -19.10 -19.31
N LYS A 28 -9.65 -18.27 -18.39
CA LYS A 28 -10.68 -17.25 -18.66
C LYS A 28 -10.10 -15.84 -18.71
N TYR A 29 -9.03 -15.59 -17.94
CA TYR A 29 -8.39 -14.28 -17.87
C TYR A 29 -6.89 -14.39 -17.69
N LEU A 30 -6.22 -13.26 -17.89
CA LEU A 30 -4.81 -13.05 -17.60
C LEU A 30 -4.66 -11.85 -16.69
N ILE A 31 -4.06 -12.04 -15.51
CA ILE A 31 -3.59 -10.93 -14.67
C ILE A 31 -2.18 -10.59 -15.13
N VAL A 32 -1.92 -9.30 -15.36
CA VAL A 32 -0.58 -8.78 -15.61
C VAL A 32 -0.35 -7.57 -14.73
N GLY A 33 0.80 -7.51 -14.09
CA GLY A 33 1.17 -6.35 -13.31
C GLY A 33 2.21 -6.64 -12.26
N LYS A 34 2.55 -5.57 -11.57
CA LYS A 34 3.39 -5.61 -10.38
C LYS A 34 2.73 -4.74 -9.35
N TRP A 35 3.22 -4.83 -8.14
CA TRP A 35 2.77 -4.04 -7.02
C TRP A 35 4.01 -3.78 -6.12
N GLY A 36 3.88 -2.84 -5.18
CA GLY A 36 4.94 -2.53 -4.22
C GLY A 36 5.50 -1.12 -4.34
N LEU A 37 5.18 -0.40 -5.43
CA LEU A 37 5.46 1.03 -5.59
C LEU A 37 4.17 1.83 -5.80
N ILE A 38 4.24 3.13 -5.50
CA ILE A 38 3.17 4.06 -5.85
C ILE A 38 2.99 4.04 -7.37
N SER A 39 1.74 4.01 -7.81
CA SER A 39 1.33 3.91 -9.22
C SER A 39 1.55 2.55 -9.88
N ASP A 40 1.97 1.53 -9.15
CA ASP A 40 1.95 0.16 -9.66
C ASP A 40 0.51 -0.31 -9.92
N ILE A 41 0.33 -1.17 -10.92
CA ILE A 41 -0.97 -1.56 -11.44
C ILE A 41 -1.02 -3.08 -11.65
N PHE A 42 -2.11 -3.68 -11.21
CA PHE A 42 -2.58 -4.96 -11.73
C PHE A 42 -3.71 -4.73 -12.73
N SER A 43 -3.59 -5.35 -13.89
CA SER A 43 -4.56 -5.29 -14.97
C SER A 43 -5.08 -6.70 -15.26
N LEU A 44 -6.39 -6.84 -15.39
CA LEU A 44 -7.02 -8.09 -15.79
C LEU A 44 -7.48 -7.99 -17.24
N TYR A 45 -6.99 -8.92 -18.05
CA TYR A 45 -7.33 -9.04 -19.45
C TYR A 45 -8.23 -10.24 -19.70
N SER A 46 -9.17 -10.10 -20.63
CA SER A 46 -9.85 -11.25 -21.24
C SER A 46 -8.86 -12.11 -22.03
N ILE A 47 -9.26 -13.33 -22.39
CA ILE A 47 -8.47 -14.15 -23.33
C ILE A 47 -8.27 -13.51 -24.71
N THR A 48 -9.12 -12.55 -25.09
CA THR A 48 -9.01 -11.80 -26.36
C THR A 48 -8.11 -10.58 -26.24
N GLY A 49 -7.58 -10.29 -25.04
CA GLY A 49 -6.68 -9.15 -24.79
C GLY A 49 -7.39 -7.86 -24.41
N GLU A 50 -8.69 -7.88 -24.17
CA GLU A 50 -9.45 -6.72 -23.72
C GLU A 50 -9.18 -6.43 -22.23
N LEU A 51 -8.89 -5.18 -21.88
CA LEU A 51 -8.74 -4.76 -20.49
C LEU A 51 -10.10 -4.67 -19.81
N LEU A 52 -10.38 -5.58 -18.87
CA LEU A 52 -11.66 -5.66 -18.17
C LEU A 52 -11.67 -4.85 -16.87
N ALA A 53 -10.57 -4.90 -16.13
CA ALA A 53 -10.44 -4.20 -14.86
C ALA A 53 -8.97 -3.86 -14.57
N LYS A 54 -8.74 -2.86 -13.72
CA LYS A 54 -7.42 -2.56 -13.18
C LYS A 54 -7.51 -2.09 -11.73
N VAL A 55 -6.47 -2.38 -10.97
CA VAL A 55 -6.26 -1.89 -9.61
C VAL A 55 -4.93 -1.17 -9.57
N ARG A 56 -4.93 0.09 -9.13
CA ARG A 56 -3.73 0.94 -9.04
C ARG A 56 -3.40 1.24 -7.58
N GLN A 57 -2.16 1.02 -7.17
CA GLN A 57 -1.69 1.38 -5.85
C GLN A 57 -1.48 2.90 -5.74
N GLN A 58 -2.17 3.54 -4.79
CA GLN A 58 -2.10 4.98 -4.53
C GLN A 58 -1.11 5.35 -3.43
N SER A 59 -1.04 4.54 -2.39
CA SER A 59 -0.16 4.80 -1.25
C SER A 59 0.59 3.55 -0.81
N MET A 60 1.68 3.79 -0.08
CA MET A 60 2.45 2.76 0.62
C MET A 60 2.41 3.02 2.12
N GLY A 61 2.97 2.11 2.91
CA GLY A 61 3.05 2.23 4.36
C GLY A 61 1.91 1.51 5.07
N THR A 62 1.51 2.03 6.23
CA THR A 62 0.58 1.35 7.15
C THR A 62 -0.87 1.34 6.69
N THR A 63 -1.22 2.22 5.74
CA THR A 63 -2.58 2.34 5.20
C THR A 63 -2.54 2.40 3.67
N PRO A 64 -2.18 1.29 3.00
CA PRO A 64 -2.14 1.25 1.55
C PRO A 64 -3.56 1.45 1.00
N ARG A 65 -3.64 2.29 -0.04
CA ARG A 65 -4.86 2.64 -0.76
C ARG A 65 -4.73 2.16 -2.18
N PHE A 66 -5.82 1.63 -2.72
CA PHE A 66 -5.91 1.15 -4.09
C PHE A 66 -7.09 1.83 -4.77
N ASP A 67 -6.88 2.29 -6.00
CA ASP A 67 -7.97 2.71 -6.88
C ASP A 67 -8.38 1.54 -7.76
N LEU A 68 -9.69 1.34 -7.89
CA LEU A 68 -10.28 0.31 -8.70
C LEU A 68 -10.91 0.96 -9.93
N TYR A 69 -10.70 0.31 -11.07
CA TYR A 69 -11.34 0.67 -12.32
C TYR A 69 -11.91 -0.56 -12.99
N TYR A 70 -13.08 -0.39 -13.58
CA TYR A 70 -13.80 -1.43 -14.31
C TYR A 70 -14.22 -0.86 -15.65
N LEU A 71 -13.97 -1.59 -16.74
CA LEU A 71 -14.24 -1.13 -18.11
C LEU A 71 -13.75 0.31 -18.36
N HIS A 72 -12.50 0.57 -17.98
CA HIS A 72 -11.82 1.88 -18.09
C HIS A 72 -12.38 3.02 -17.20
N GLN A 73 -13.44 2.79 -16.44
CA GLN A 73 -14.04 3.79 -15.55
C GLN A 73 -13.54 3.63 -14.12
N PHE A 74 -13.29 4.74 -13.43
CA PHE A 74 -13.00 4.72 -12.00
C PHE A 74 -14.27 4.33 -11.23
N VAL A 75 -14.20 3.26 -10.43
CA VAL A 75 -15.35 2.77 -9.68
C VAL A 75 -15.20 2.98 -8.18
N GLY A 76 -13.99 3.17 -7.68
CA GLY A 76 -13.80 3.31 -6.25
C GLY A 76 -12.37 3.28 -5.76
N SER A 77 -12.21 3.54 -4.46
CA SER A 77 -10.92 3.38 -3.77
C SER A 77 -11.08 2.59 -2.49
N SER A 78 -10.06 1.81 -2.14
CA SER A 78 -10.04 1.00 -0.92
C SER A 78 -9.66 1.82 0.31
N ILE A 79 -10.40 1.61 1.39
CA ILE A 79 -10.02 1.98 2.76
C ILE A 79 -9.80 0.68 3.52
N ILE A 80 -8.61 0.52 4.10
CA ILE A 80 -8.22 -0.70 4.79
C ILE A 80 -8.17 -0.47 6.29
N HIS A 81 -8.85 -1.34 7.04
CA HIS A 81 -8.86 -1.40 8.48
C HIS A 81 -8.32 -2.75 8.93
N PHE A 82 -7.17 -2.73 9.62
CA PHE A 82 -6.60 -3.93 10.23
C PHE A 82 -6.95 -3.99 11.71
N THR A 83 -7.50 -5.11 12.13
CA THR A 83 -7.57 -5.54 13.52
C THR A 83 -6.67 -6.77 13.69
N LEU A 84 -6.21 -7.06 14.91
CA LEU A 84 -5.15 -8.03 15.21
C LEU A 84 -5.20 -9.36 14.42
N HIS A 85 -6.39 -9.91 14.17
CA HIS A 85 -6.59 -11.14 13.37
C HIS A 85 -7.61 -10.98 12.22
N TYR A 86 -8.22 -9.81 12.09
CA TYR A 86 -9.32 -9.55 11.17
C TYR A 86 -9.00 -8.38 10.27
N THR A 87 -9.17 -8.60 8.96
CA THR A 87 -8.98 -7.57 7.96
C THR A 87 -10.34 -7.15 7.44
N THR A 88 -10.60 -5.85 7.48
CA THR A 88 -11.78 -5.25 6.83
C THR A 88 -11.31 -4.25 5.79
N ILE A 89 -11.74 -4.43 4.55
CA ILE A 89 -11.48 -3.49 3.46
C ILE A 89 -12.82 -2.99 2.95
N TYR A 90 -12.98 -1.68 2.87
CA TYR A 90 -14.15 -1.05 2.31
C TYR A 90 -13.77 -0.39 0.98
N ILE A 91 -14.50 -0.68 -0.09
CA ILE A 91 -14.31 -0.01 -1.38
C ILE A 91 -15.38 1.07 -1.52
N ASN A 92 -14.96 2.33 -1.34
CA ASN A 92 -15.81 3.48 -1.59
C ASN A 92 -16.23 3.52 -3.06
N GLY A 93 -17.42 4.02 -3.38
CA GLY A 93 -17.89 4.19 -4.76
C GLY A 93 -18.78 3.04 -5.26
N ILE A 94 -18.40 1.79 -4.97
CA ILE A 94 -19.24 0.60 -5.20
C ILE A 94 -19.86 0.02 -3.93
N ASN A 95 -19.55 0.60 -2.76
CA ASN A 95 -20.08 0.21 -1.45
C ASN A 95 -19.83 -1.26 -1.09
N TRP A 96 -18.67 -1.79 -1.48
CA TRP A 96 -18.31 -3.17 -1.18
C TRP A 96 -17.55 -3.28 0.13
N LEU A 97 -17.89 -4.31 0.89
CA LEU A 97 -17.25 -4.66 2.13
C LEU A 97 -16.58 -6.03 1.97
N ILE A 98 -15.27 -6.05 2.19
CA ILE A 98 -14.46 -7.25 2.23
C ILE A 98 -14.07 -7.50 3.68
N THR A 99 -14.48 -8.64 4.22
CA THR A 99 -14.13 -9.07 5.58
C THR A 99 -13.42 -10.40 5.52
N GLY A 100 -12.41 -10.58 6.34
CA GLY A 100 -11.70 -11.86 6.39
C GLY A 100 -10.78 -12.00 7.57
N ASN A 101 -10.22 -13.19 7.66
CA ASN A 101 -9.24 -13.56 8.66
C ASN A 101 -7.93 -13.87 7.95
N GLN A 102 -6.87 -13.17 8.36
CA GLN A 102 -5.55 -13.27 7.76
C GLN A 102 -4.87 -14.61 8.04
N GLU A 103 -5.08 -15.20 9.21
CA GLU A 103 -4.53 -16.51 9.57
C GLU A 103 -5.19 -17.63 8.76
N LYS A 104 -6.52 -17.57 8.64
CA LYS A 104 -7.31 -18.54 7.87
C LYS A 104 -7.25 -18.31 6.37
N GLN A 105 -6.61 -17.22 5.92
CA GLN A 105 -6.53 -16.81 4.51
C GLN A 105 -7.89 -16.86 3.80
N SER A 106 -8.95 -16.48 4.52
CA SER A 106 -10.34 -16.61 4.08
C SER A 106 -11.04 -15.27 4.15
N TYR A 107 -11.67 -14.88 3.04
CA TYR A 107 -12.33 -13.58 2.86
C TYR A 107 -13.71 -13.75 2.26
N THR A 108 -14.59 -12.80 2.55
CA THR A 108 -15.92 -12.65 1.96
C THR A 108 -16.06 -11.25 1.42
N ILE A 109 -16.55 -11.12 0.19
CA ILE A 109 -16.89 -9.84 -0.44
C ILE A 109 -18.41 -9.71 -0.44
N SER A 110 -18.91 -8.57 0.00
CA SER A 110 -20.34 -8.30 0.13
C SER A 110 -20.69 -6.89 -0.31
N HIS A 111 -21.91 -6.69 -0.77
CA HIS A 111 -22.52 -5.40 -1.04
C HIS A 111 -23.82 -5.30 -0.24
N GLY A 112 -23.80 -4.50 0.83
CA GLY A 112 -24.90 -4.46 1.80
C GLY A 112 -25.13 -5.84 2.45
N ARG A 113 -26.28 -6.46 2.17
CA ARG A 113 -26.64 -7.80 2.65
C ARG A 113 -26.34 -8.92 1.65
N GLU A 114 -25.95 -8.56 0.43
CA GLU A 114 -25.69 -9.51 -0.63
C GLU A 114 -24.25 -9.98 -0.60
N LYS A 115 -24.03 -11.29 -0.67
CA LYS A 115 -22.71 -11.87 -0.84
C LYS A 115 -22.35 -11.88 -2.33
N ILE A 116 -21.17 -11.39 -2.66
CA ILE A 116 -20.67 -11.33 -4.04
C ILE A 116 -19.73 -12.50 -4.31
N ALA A 117 -18.82 -12.76 -3.37
CA ALA A 117 -17.84 -13.83 -3.53
C ALA A 117 -17.25 -14.27 -2.19
N THR A 118 -16.69 -15.48 -2.18
CA THR A 118 -15.82 -15.97 -1.10
C THR A 118 -14.46 -16.34 -1.66
N ILE A 119 -13.42 -16.10 -0.88
CA ILE A 119 -12.03 -16.31 -1.29
C ILE A 119 -11.35 -17.13 -0.21
N LYS A 120 -10.63 -18.18 -0.63
CA LYS A 120 -9.81 -19.01 0.24
C LYS A 120 -8.46 -19.24 -0.42
N SER A 121 -7.38 -19.16 0.36
CA SER A 121 -6.04 -19.43 -0.13
C SER A 121 -5.52 -20.74 0.47
N TYR A 122 -4.76 -21.49 -0.32
CA TYR A 122 -4.20 -22.78 0.06
C TYR A 122 -2.76 -22.87 -0.46
N ASN A 123 -1.91 -23.54 0.31
CA ASN A 123 -0.55 -23.86 -0.13
C ASN A 123 -0.59 -25.18 -0.89
N GLN A 124 -0.18 -25.17 -2.15
CA GLN A 124 -0.09 -26.32 -3.01
C GLN A 124 1.32 -26.39 -3.60
N SER A 125 2.09 -27.42 -3.25
CA SER A 125 3.42 -27.65 -3.82
C SER A 125 4.35 -26.42 -3.75
N ASP A 126 4.40 -25.76 -2.59
CA ASP A 126 5.16 -24.52 -2.34
C ASP A 126 4.65 -23.28 -3.10
N GLN A 127 3.47 -23.36 -3.70
CA GLN A 127 2.79 -22.24 -4.35
C GLN A 127 1.55 -21.84 -3.56
N VAL A 128 1.29 -20.55 -3.47
CA VAL A 128 0.07 -20.01 -2.86
C VAL A 128 -0.98 -19.89 -3.96
N VAL A 129 -2.00 -20.74 -3.90
CA VAL A 129 -3.12 -20.76 -4.83
C VAL A 129 -4.34 -20.17 -4.14
N ARG A 130 -5.07 -19.30 -4.84
CA ARG A 130 -6.28 -18.68 -4.34
C ARG A 130 -7.48 -19.14 -5.15
N ILE A 131 -8.48 -19.66 -4.43
CA ILE A 131 -9.75 -20.12 -4.96
C ILE A 131 -10.81 -19.08 -4.61
N ILE A 132 -11.56 -18.67 -5.62
CA ILE A 132 -12.61 -17.66 -5.55
C ILE A 132 -13.90 -18.35 -5.97
N ASP A 133 -14.90 -18.32 -5.10
CA ASP A 133 -16.27 -18.70 -5.44
C ASP A 133 -17.05 -17.40 -5.69
N VAL A 134 -17.41 -17.14 -6.94
CA VAL A 134 -18.09 -15.93 -7.39
C VAL A 134 -19.57 -16.24 -7.53
N ASP A 135 -20.41 -15.64 -6.69
CA ASP A 135 -21.86 -15.83 -6.72
C ASP A 135 -22.50 -15.03 -7.88
N LYS A 136 -21.95 -13.83 -8.17
CA LYS A 136 -22.40 -12.92 -9.23
C LYS A 136 -21.29 -12.65 -10.25
N THR A 137 -21.42 -13.20 -11.45
CA THR A 137 -20.39 -13.14 -12.52
C THR A 137 -20.21 -11.76 -13.14
N ASP A 138 -21.18 -10.85 -13.00
CA ASP A 138 -21.14 -9.53 -13.66
C ASP A 138 -19.93 -8.69 -13.25
N HIS A 139 -19.48 -8.86 -12.00
CA HIS A 139 -18.32 -8.14 -11.46
C HIS A 139 -17.12 -9.04 -11.18
N GLU A 140 -17.10 -10.22 -11.79
CA GLU A 140 -16.04 -11.23 -11.68
C GLU A 140 -14.63 -10.63 -11.91
N PRO A 141 -14.39 -9.76 -12.92
CA PRO A 141 -13.08 -9.11 -13.10
C PRO A 141 -12.58 -8.31 -11.89
N LEU A 142 -13.46 -7.56 -11.23
CA LEU A 142 -13.10 -6.78 -10.04
C LEU A 142 -12.82 -7.70 -8.85
N VAL A 143 -13.65 -8.73 -8.67
CA VAL A 143 -13.46 -9.72 -7.61
C VAL A 143 -12.10 -10.41 -7.74
N ILE A 144 -11.72 -10.80 -8.96
CA ILE A 144 -10.42 -11.43 -9.25
C ILE A 144 -9.25 -10.50 -8.89
N LEU A 145 -9.32 -9.21 -9.27
CA LEU A 145 -8.23 -8.27 -8.94
C LEU A 145 -8.17 -7.93 -7.45
N ILE A 146 -9.32 -7.80 -6.76
CA ILE A 146 -9.35 -7.69 -5.31
C ILE A 146 -8.70 -8.92 -4.70
N ALA A 147 -9.06 -10.11 -5.19
CA ALA A 147 -8.45 -11.35 -4.76
C ALA A 147 -6.95 -11.41 -5.08
N ALA A 148 -6.40 -10.68 -6.05
CA ALA A 148 -4.97 -10.65 -6.28
C ALA A 148 -4.21 -9.81 -5.22
N ILE A 149 -4.82 -8.73 -4.73
CA ILE A 149 -4.17 -7.80 -3.79
C ILE A 149 -4.34 -8.19 -2.30
N LEU A 150 -5.25 -9.12 -1.98
CA LEU A 150 -5.48 -9.56 -0.60
C LEU A 150 -4.25 -10.26 0.00
N ASN A 151 -3.90 -9.93 1.25
CA ASN A 151 -2.78 -10.51 2.02
C ASN A 151 -1.40 -10.42 1.40
N HIS A 152 -1.20 -9.44 0.53
CA HIS A 152 0.13 -9.13 0.07
C HIS A 152 1.03 -8.71 1.28
N PRO A 153 2.29 -9.19 1.44
CA PRO A 153 3.26 -8.75 2.46
C PRO A 153 3.36 -7.24 2.77
N SER A 154 3.00 -6.35 1.85
CA SER A 154 2.90 -4.91 2.09
C SER A 154 1.71 -4.49 2.96
N LEU A 155 0.66 -5.30 3.00
CA LEU A 155 -0.43 -5.24 3.97
C LEU A 155 0.00 -5.81 5.33
N VAL A 156 1.08 -6.60 5.37
CA VAL A 156 1.58 -7.27 6.57
C VAL A 156 2.72 -6.50 7.25
N HIS A 157 3.43 -5.63 6.52
CA HIS A 157 4.55 -4.83 7.04
C HIS A 157 4.15 -3.64 7.94
N SER A 158 2.91 -3.59 8.45
CA SER A 158 2.45 -2.54 9.36
C SER A 158 2.64 -2.85 10.85
N SER A 159 3.21 -4.00 11.23
CA SER A 159 3.39 -4.37 12.65
C SER A 159 4.84 -4.37 13.18
N VAL A 160 5.83 -3.94 12.40
CA VAL A 160 7.20 -3.71 12.93
C VAL A 160 7.70 -2.32 12.55
N VAL A 161 7.11 -1.29 13.17
CA VAL A 161 7.85 -0.04 13.37
C VAL A 161 8.84 -0.31 14.49
N LYS A 162 10.10 -0.57 14.15
CA LYS A 162 11.19 -0.38 15.12
C LYS A 162 11.26 1.11 15.42
N LEU A 163 10.63 1.53 16.52
CA LEU A 163 10.88 2.84 17.12
C LEU A 163 12.39 2.95 17.38
N PRO A 164 13.11 3.93 16.81
CA PRO A 164 14.43 4.26 17.30
C PRO A 164 14.27 4.67 18.76
N SER A 165 15.00 4.03 19.68
CA SER A 165 14.98 4.41 21.09
C SER A 165 15.35 5.90 21.20
N LEU A 166 14.58 6.64 22.01
CA LEU A 166 14.81 8.06 22.28
C LEU A 166 16.11 8.35 23.05
N GLU A 167 16.92 7.33 23.36
CA GLU A 167 18.27 7.49 23.92
C GLU A 167 19.18 8.37 23.05
N LYS A 168 18.95 8.44 21.73
CA LYS A 168 19.81 9.22 20.83
C LYS A 168 19.63 10.75 20.94
N TYR A 169 18.62 11.23 21.67
CA TYR A 169 18.35 12.67 21.84
C TYR A 169 18.77 13.23 23.20
N SER A 170 19.02 12.40 24.22
CA SER A 170 19.48 12.89 25.53
C SER A 170 20.97 13.27 25.55
N GLU A 171 21.79 12.74 24.65
CA GLU A 171 23.23 13.05 24.61
C GLU A 171 23.59 14.39 23.95
N ARG A 172 22.66 15.04 23.24
CA ARG A 172 22.98 16.24 22.44
C ARG A 172 22.76 17.58 23.17
N LEU A 173 22.30 17.55 24.42
CA LEU A 173 21.93 18.76 25.17
C LEU A 173 22.87 19.12 26.34
N LEU A 174 24.03 18.46 26.48
CA LEU A 174 25.03 18.91 27.45
C LEU A 174 26.10 19.77 26.76
N PRO A 175 26.28 21.05 27.15
CA PRO A 175 27.40 21.85 26.69
C PRO A 175 28.70 21.25 27.25
N LYS A 176 29.69 21.03 26.38
CA LYS A 176 31.01 20.54 26.77
C LYS A 176 31.70 21.57 27.67
N PRO A 177 32.19 21.19 28.87
CA PRO A 177 33.03 22.08 29.66
C PRO A 177 34.44 22.06 29.08
N GLY A 178 35.00 23.25 28.84
CA GLY A 178 36.43 23.42 28.60
C GLY A 178 36.81 23.75 27.16
N THR A 179 36.83 25.04 26.83
CA THR A 179 37.91 25.59 25.99
C THR A 179 38.11 27.05 26.37
N ALA A 180 38.93 27.24 27.41
CA ALA A 180 39.62 28.50 27.63
C ALA A 180 40.92 28.43 26.81
N SER A 181 41.09 29.32 25.84
CA SER A 181 42.43 29.77 25.48
C SER A 181 42.39 31.20 24.94
N SER A 182 43.17 32.00 25.65
CA SER A 182 43.53 33.38 25.40
C SER A 182 44.10 33.63 24.01
N PHE A 183 43.72 34.76 23.40
CA PHE A 183 44.66 35.55 22.61
C PHE A 183 44.54 37.01 23.03
N SER A 184 45.53 37.46 23.78
CA SER A 184 45.73 38.85 24.13
C SER A 184 46.73 39.51 23.18
N ARG A 185 46.44 40.78 22.85
CA ARG A 185 47.39 41.88 22.68
C ARG A 185 48.06 42.05 21.32
N LEU A 186 47.60 43.08 20.60
CA LEU A 186 48.49 44.07 20.00
C LEU A 186 47.96 45.47 20.33
N GLN A 187 48.87 46.30 20.81
CA GLN A 187 48.64 47.60 21.41
C GLN A 187 48.80 48.74 20.39
N SER A 188 48.05 49.81 20.68
CA SER A 188 48.51 51.21 20.69
C SER A 188 48.36 52.11 19.45
N LYS A 189 47.99 53.36 19.80
CA LYS A 189 48.22 54.66 19.14
C LYS A 189 47.21 55.09 18.08
N LEU A 190 46.27 55.96 18.48
CA LEU A 190 46.27 57.41 18.18
C LEU A 190 44.90 58.04 18.51
N CYS A 191 44.84 58.78 19.61
CA CYS A 191 44.10 60.06 19.67
C CYS A 191 45.06 61.14 19.12
N PRO A 192 44.61 62.29 18.56
CA PRO A 192 43.56 63.12 19.15
C PRO A 192 42.67 63.94 18.17
N LYS A 193 41.67 64.62 18.77
CA LYS A 193 41.05 65.92 18.39
C LYS A 193 40.40 66.06 17.00
N ASN A 194 39.08 66.34 17.00
CA ASN A 194 38.66 67.71 16.71
C ASN A 194 37.29 68.06 17.30
N ARG A 195 37.19 69.34 17.68
CA ARG A 195 36.13 70.02 18.43
C ARG A 195 35.51 71.07 17.50
N GLN A 196 34.26 71.46 17.80
CA GLN A 196 33.51 72.67 17.39
C GLN A 196 32.64 72.50 16.13
N GLN A 197 31.29 72.58 16.29
CA GLN A 197 30.40 73.77 16.22
C GLN A 197 29.81 73.90 14.80
N ASN A 198 28.61 74.39 14.49
CA ASN A 198 27.39 74.85 15.17
C ASN A 198 26.47 75.39 14.03
N LYS A 199 25.15 75.51 14.28
CA LYS A 199 24.11 76.25 13.51
C LYS A 199 23.66 75.62 12.18
N GLY A 200 22.43 75.71 11.72
CA GLY A 200 21.15 76.39 12.05
C GLY A 200 20.15 75.88 10.98
N GLN A 201 18.83 75.95 11.07
CA GLN A 201 17.89 76.96 11.57
C GLN A 201 16.62 76.26 12.08
#